data_AF-A0A072U8J4-F1
#
_entry.id   AF-A0A072U8J4-F1
#
_cell.length_a   1.000
_cell.length_b   1.000
_cell.length_c   1.000
_cell.angle_alpha   90.00
_cell.angle_beta   90.00
_cell.angle_gamma   90.00
#
_symmetry.space_group_name_H-M   'P 1'
#
loop_
_entity.id
_entity.type
_entity.pdbx_description
1 polymer ?
#
loop_
_entity_poly.entity_id
_entity_poly.type
_entity_poly.pdbx_seq_one_letter_code
_entity_poly.pdbx_strand_id
1 'polypeptide(L)' 'MAAIIKFIYTMFLFIFLFVVPTKVDALAGCITDADCVIKKCSSSCRIKCIDFRCLCPTGF' A
#
# COMPACT_ATOMS: atom_id res chain seq x y z
N MET A 1 -1.84 22.31 35.68
CA MET A 1 -2.59 22.36 34.41
C MET A 1 -1.74 22.05 33.18
N ALA A 2 -0.47 22.48 33.09
CA ALA A 2 0.40 22.22 31.93
C ALA A 2 0.68 20.73 31.63
N ALA A 3 0.68 19.86 32.64
CA ALA A 3 0.95 18.42 32.48
C ALA A 3 -0.14 17.71 31.67
N ILE A 4 -1.41 18.09 31.86
CA ILE A 4 -2.56 17.49 31.17
C ILE A 4 -2.54 17.87 29.69
N ILE A 5 -2.22 19.14 29.39
CA ILE A 5 -2.12 19.65 28.02
C ILE A 5 -1.01 18.92 27.25
N LYS A 6 0.14 18.66 27.89
CA LYS A 6 1.24 17.88 27.28
C LYS A 6 0.81 16.46 26.92
N PHE A 7 0.10 15.78 27.81
CA PHE A 7 -0.37 14.41 27.56
C PHE A 7 -1.36 14.34 26.39
N ILE A 8 -2.32 15.27 26.36
CA ILE A 8 -3.30 15.37 25.27
C ILE A 8 -2.59 15.62 23.94
N TYR A 9 -1.65 16.57 23.91
CA TYR A 9 -0.91 16.90 22.69
C TYR A 9 -0.10 15.71 22.16
N THR A 10 0.55 14.94 23.04
CA THR A 10 1.25 13.72 22.64
C THR A 10 0.31 12.68 22.04
N MET A 11 -0.86 12.43 22.65
CA MET A 11 -1.85 11.50 22.08
C MET A 11 -2.31 11.94 20.69
N PHE A 12 -2.65 13.22 20.53
CA PHE A 12 -3.06 13.75 19.22
C PHE A 12 -1.95 13.58 18.19
N LEU A 13 -0.71 13.92 18.54
CA LEU A 13 0.45 13.79 17.65
C LEU A 13 0.66 12.34 17.19
N PHE A 14 0.54 11.37 18.11
CA PHE A 14 0.59 9.95 17.75
C PHE A 14 -0.57 9.57 16.82
N ILE A 15 -1.80 9.95 17.13
CA ILE A 15 -2.97 9.64 16.29
C ILE A 15 -2.80 10.21 14.87
N PHE A 16 -2.35 11.46 14.73
CA PHE A 16 -2.09 12.05 13.42
C PHE A 16 -0.99 11.30 12.66
N LEU A 17 0.10 10.92 13.33
CA LEU A 17 1.17 10.11 12.75
C LEU A 17 0.71 8.72 12.30
N PHE A 18 -0.29 8.12 12.93
CA PHE A 18 -0.83 6.81 12.53
C PHE A 18 -1.95 6.93 11.48
N VAL A 19 -2.75 8.00 11.51
CA VAL A 19 -3.85 8.20 10.55
C VAL A 19 -3.35 8.67 9.19
N VAL A 20 -2.31 9.51 9.11
CA VAL A 20 -1.72 9.94 7.83
C VAL A 20 -1.23 8.76 6.96
N PRO A 21 -0.46 7.78 7.47
CA PRO A 21 0.01 6.65 6.68
C PRO A 21 -1.08 5.60 6.39
N THR A 22 -2.27 5.68 7.00
CA THR A 22 -3.42 4.83 6.60
C THR A 22 -4.24 5.45 5.47
N LYS A 23 -3.99 6.72 5.13
CA LYS A 23 -4.61 7.44 4.01
C LYS A 23 -3.74 7.55 2.78
N VAL A 24 -2.44 7.28 2.90
CA VAL A 24 -1.67 6.86 1.73
C VAL A 24 -2.12 5.43 1.48
N ASP A 25 -2.81 5.20 0.37
CA ASP A 25 -3.09 3.84 -0.09
C ASP A 25 -1.77 3.07 0.01
N ALA A 26 -1.67 2.17 1.00
CA ALA A 26 -0.63 1.17 1.04
C ALA A 26 -0.89 0.35 -0.22
N LEU A 27 -0.21 0.74 -1.30
CA LEU A 27 -0.56 0.42 -2.67
C LEU A 27 -0.98 -1.05 -2.75
N ALA A 28 -2.29 -1.31 -2.81
CA ALA A 28 -2.85 -2.66 -2.85
C ALA A 28 -2.70 -3.26 -4.27
N GLY A 29 -1.59 -2.94 -4.92
CA GLY A 29 -1.40 -2.94 -6.35
C GLY A 29 0.09 -2.99 -6.72
N CYS A 30 0.41 -2.56 -7.92
CA CYS A 30 1.77 -2.54 -8.45
C CYS A 30 2.07 -1.19 -9.11
N ILE A 31 3.34 -0.79 -9.15
CA ILE A 31 3.82 0.34 -9.97
C ILE A 31 4.61 -0.21 -11.16
N THR A 32 5.35 -1.28 -10.91
CA THR A 32 6.20 -1.99 -11.84
C THR A 32 5.80 -3.46 -11.90
N ASP A 33 6.19 -4.15 -12.96
CA ASP A 33 6.05 -5.60 -13.06
C ASP A 33 6.81 -6.36 -11.95
N ALA A 34 7.86 -5.76 -11.39
CA ALA A 34 8.63 -6.31 -10.27
C ALA A 34 7.86 -6.31 -8.92
N ASP A 35 6.88 -5.41 -8.76
CA ASP A 35 6.04 -5.37 -7.55
C ASP A 35 5.05 -6.55 -7.49
N CYS A 36 4.85 -7.26 -8.60
CA CYS A 36 3.99 -8.42 -8.69
C CYS A 36 4.70 -9.70 -8.22
N VAL A 37 4.95 -9.78 -6.91
CA VAL A 37 5.87 -10.81 -6.35
C VAL A 37 5.32 -12.24 -6.43
N ILE A 38 4.01 -12.49 -6.46
CA ILE A 38 3.49 -13.86 -6.28
C ILE A 38 2.13 -14.15 -6.95
N LYS A 39 2.09 -14.24 -8.28
CA LYS A 39 1.12 -15.15 -8.93
C LYS A 39 1.80 -15.86 -10.09
N LYS A 40 1.92 -17.18 -9.97
CA LYS A 40 2.25 -18.07 -11.10
C LYS A 40 1.15 -17.89 -12.15
N CYS A 41 1.34 -16.97 -13.09
CA CYS A 41 0.61 -17.07 -14.35
C CYS A 41 0.94 -18.43 -14.98
N SER A 42 0.03 -18.96 -15.81
CA SER A 42 0.26 -20.25 -16.49
C SER A 42 1.59 -20.24 -17.26
N SER A 43 2.17 -21.41 -17.52
CA SER A 43 3.58 -21.65 -17.93
C SER A 43 4.12 -20.84 -19.12
N SER A 44 3.28 -20.09 -19.85
CA SER A 44 3.68 -19.21 -20.97
C SER A 44 3.30 -17.73 -20.81
N CYS A 45 2.78 -17.29 -19.65
CA CYS A 45 2.31 -15.92 -19.44
C CYS A 45 3.19 -15.20 -18.40
N ARG A 46 3.64 -13.98 -18.72
CA ARG A 46 4.34 -13.10 -17.79
C ARG A 46 3.34 -12.17 -17.11
N ILE A 47 3.37 -12.11 -15.79
CA ILE A 47 2.57 -11.16 -15.02
C ILE A 47 2.98 -9.74 -15.40
N LYS A 48 2.01 -8.85 -15.55
CA LYS A 48 2.26 -7.43 -15.82
C LYS A 48 1.48 -6.58 -14.84
N CYS A 49 2.06 -5.42 -14.53
CA CYS A 49 1.32 -4.36 -13.87
C CYS A 49 0.50 -3.59 -14.89
N ILE A 50 -0.83 -3.67 -14.80
CA ILE A 50 -1.76 -2.95 -15.66
C ILE A 50 -2.79 -2.29 -14.75
N ASP A 51 -2.99 -0.98 -14.89
CA ASP A 51 -3.92 -0.21 -14.06
C ASP A 51 -3.71 -0.40 -12.55
N PHE A 52 -2.44 -0.39 -12.13
CA PHE A 52 -2.02 -0.64 -10.75
C PHE A 52 -2.43 -2.01 -10.21
N ARG A 53 -2.74 -2.98 -11.07
CA ARG A 53 -3.10 -4.35 -10.71
C ARG A 53 -2.18 -5.34 -11.40
N CYS A 54 -1.78 -6.36 -10.65
CA CYS A 54 -1.03 -7.49 -11.20
C CYS A 54 -1.98 -8.41 -11.97
N LEU A 55 -1.91 -8.35 -13.31
CA LEU A 55 -2.74 -9.15 -14.20
C LEU A 55 -1.88 -10.09 -15.05
N CYS A 56 -2.43 -11.27 -15.36
CA CYS A 56 -1.88 -12.19 -16.35
C CYS A 56 -2.65 -11.94 -17.66
N PRO A 57 -2.10 -11.18 -18.64
CA PRO A 57 -2.76 -11.04 -19.93
C PRO A 57 -2.78 -12.41 -20.63
N THR A 58 -3.94 -13.07 -20.65
CA THR A 58 -4.18 -14.27 -21.45
C THR A 58 -4.54 -13.85 -22.87
N GLY A 59 -3.64 -14.06 -23.82
CA GLY A 59 -3.88 -13.72 -25.21
C GLY A 59 -2.75 -14.16 -26.12
N PHE A 60 -2.82 -15.42 -26.57
CA PHE A 60 -2.47 -15.86 -27.92
C PHE A 60 -3.45 -16.95 -28.31
#